data_AF-A0A833RSI0-F1
#
_entry.id   AF-A0A833RSI0-F1
#
_cell.length_a   1.000
_cell.length_b   1.000
_cell.length_c   1.000
_cell.angle_alpha   90.00
_cell.angle_beta   90.00
_cell.angle_gamma   90.00
#
_symmetry.space_group_name_H-M   'P 1'
#
loop_
_entity.id
_entity.type
_entity.pdbx_description
1 polymer ?
#
loop_
_entity_poly.entity_id
_entity_poly.type
_entity_poly.pdbx_seq_one_letter_code
_entity_poly.pdbx_strand_id
1 'polypeptide(L)' 'MNSYDLRDFAARYLGRHEMKQWGLQSLVREVMGVHMEKPRWVRISNWARHVLFKEQIEYAAVDAFVSFEVFRRLYDRYF' A
#
# COMPACT_ATOMS: atom_id res chain seq x y z
N MET A 1 14.88 9.27 -10.74
CA MET A 1 13.63 9.24 -9.94
C MET A 1 13.98 8.56 -8.64
N ASN A 2 13.82 9.22 -7.49
CA ASN A 2 14.11 8.61 -6.18
C ASN A 2 12.83 7.92 -5.69
N SER A 3 12.77 6.60 -5.81
CA SER A 3 11.73 5.79 -5.18
C SER A 3 12.26 5.21 -3.86
N TYR A 4 11.38 5.11 -2.87
CA TYR A 4 11.66 4.43 -1.61
C TYR A 4 10.75 3.21 -1.50
N ASP A 5 11.31 2.08 -1.07
CA ASP A 5 10.49 0.94 -0.70
C ASP A 5 9.80 1.23 0.64
N LEU A 6 8.47 1.28 0.62
CA LEU A 6 7.66 1.54 1.80
C LEU A 6 7.91 0.52 2.92
N ARG A 7 8.23 -0.74 2.56
CA ARG A 7 8.52 -1.82 3.52
C ARG A 7 9.84 -1.57 4.22
N ASP A 8 10.86 -1.11 3.50
CA ASP A 8 12.15 -0.76 4.11
C ASP A 8 12.01 0.45 5.04
N PHE A 9 11.21 1.44 4.63
CA PHE A 9 10.90 2.59 5.48
C PHE A 9 10.19 2.13 6.76
N ALA A 10 9.11 1.36 6.65
CA ALA A 10 8.36 0.84 7.80
C ALA A 10 9.24 -0.04 8.72
N ALA A 11 10.01 -0.96 8.16
CA ALA A 11 10.91 -1.84 8.92
C ALA A 11 11.92 -1.04 9.74
N ARG A 12 12.48 0.03 9.17
CA ARG A 12 13.44 0.90 9.84
C ARG A 12 12.82 1.65 11.01
N TYR A 13 11.68 2.31 10.82
CA TYR A 13 11.10 3.19 11.83
C TYR A 13 10.30 2.46 12.91
N LEU A 14 9.71 1.31 12.58
CA LEU A 14 9.02 0.47 13.55
C LEU A 14 9.95 -0.55 14.21
N GLY A 15 11.21 -0.66 13.77
CA GLY A 15 12.19 -1.60 14.35
C GLY A 15 11.88 -3.07 14.10
N ARG A 16 11.20 -3.38 12.98
CA ARG A 16 10.64 -4.72 12.69
C ARG A 16 11.10 -5.22 11.32
N HIS A 17 12.21 -5.95 11.30
CA HIS A 17 12.84 -6.42 10.06
C HIS A 17 11.93 -7.33 9.21
N GLU A 18 11.00 -8.06 9.83
CA GLU A 18 10.04 -8.92 9.14
C GLU A 18 9.09 -8.16 8.21
N MET A 19 8.92 -6.84 8.41
CA MET A 19 8.07 -5.99 7.56
C MET A 19 8.55 -5.90 6.11
N LYS A 20 9.82 -6.22 5.85
CA LYS A 20 10.36 -6.31 4.48
C LYS A 20 9.65 -7.35 3.62
N GLN A 21 9.03 -8.35 4.24
CA GLN A 21 8.27 -9.40 3.57
C GLN A 21 6.76 -9.11 3.52
N TRP A 22 6.31 -7.98 4.05
CA TRP A 22 4.90 -7.69 4.16
C TRP A 22 4.34 -7.11 2.86
N GLY A 23 3.09 -7.47 2.57
CA GLY A 23 2.30 -6.80 1.54
C GLY A 23 1.65 -5.52 2.05
N LEU A 24 1.16 -4.70 1.12
CA LEU A 24 0.50 -3.42 1.42
C LEU A 24 -0.64 -3.56 2.44
N GLN A 25 -1.46 -4.62 2.36
CA GLN A 25 -2.55 -4.85 3.32
C GLN A 25 -2.06 -5.00 4.76
N SER A 26 -0.93 -5.68 4.98
CA SER A 26 -0.34 -5.86 6.31
C SER A 26 0.21 -4.54 6.83
N LEU A 27 0.88 -3.76 5.98
CA LEU A 27 1.37 -2.43 6.35
C LEU A 27 0.23 -1.46 6.70
N VAL A 28 -0.85 -1.45 5.90
CA VAL A 28 -2.04 -0.64 6.17
C VAL A 28 -2.67 -1.03 7.51
N ARG A 29 -2.82 -2.33 7.78
CA ARG A 29 -3.35 -2.81 9.06
C ARG A 29 -2.50 -2.31 10.23
N GLU A 30 -1.19 -2.46 10.15
CA GLU A 30 -0.28 -2.11 11.23
C GLU A 30 -0.20 -0.60 11.46
N VAL A 31 -0.03 0.18 10.40
CA VAL A 31 0.23 1.62 10.51
C VAL A 31 -1.06 2.42 10.67
N MET A 32 -2.13 2.02 9.99
CA MET A 32 -3.39 2.76 9.97
C MET A 32 -4.46 2.15 10.87
N GLY A 33 -4.32 0.90 11.32
CA GLY A 33 -5.32 0.19 12.13
C GLY A 33 -6.57 -0.25 11.36
N VAL A 34 -6.53 -0.23 10.02
CA VAL A 34 -7.70 -0.52 9.17
C VAL A 34 -7.51 -1.81 8.36
N HIS A 35 -8.60 -2.53 8.13
CA HIS A 35 -8.61 -3.66 7.20
C HIS A 35 -8.86 -3.18 5.78
N MET A 36 -7.90 -3.41 4.88
CA MET A 36 -8.03 -3.08 3.47
C MET A 36 -8.55 -4.30 2.70
N GLU A 37 -9.76 -4.22 2.17
CA GLU A 37 -10.25 -5.20 1.21
C GLU A 37 -9.47 -5.10 -0.11
N LYS A 38 -9.05 -6.25 -0.64
CA LYS A 38 -8.47 -6.35 -1.98
C LYS A 38 -9.17 -7.45 -2.76
N PRO A 39 -10.23 -7.13 -3.52
CA PRO A 39 -10.93 -8.12 -4.32
C PRO A 39 -9.97 -8.78 -5.32
N ARG A 40 -9.72 -10.08 -5.14
CA ARG A 40 -8.77 -10.85 -5.97
C ARG A 40 -9.09 -10.75 -7.45
N TRP A 41 -10.39 -10.77 -7.80
CA TRP A 41 -10.86 -10.72 -9.17
C TRP A 41 -10.52 -9.40 -9.87
N VAL A 42 -10.51 -8.27 -9.16
CA VAL A 42 -10.03 -7.00 -9.69
C VAL A 42 -8.52 -7.04 -9.87
N ARG A 43 -7.78 -7.52 -8.86
CA ARG A 43 -6.32 -7.56 -8.88
C ARG A 43 -5.77 -8.33 -10.09
N ILE A 44 -6.40 -9.45 -10.46
CA ILE A 44 -5.97 -10.30 -11.58
C ILE A 44 -6.75 -10.06 -12.88
N SER A 45 -7.59 -9.01 -12.92
CA SER A 45 -8.34 -8.64 -14.13
C SER A 45 -7.41 -8.18 -15.26
N ASN A 46 -7.96 -8.00 -16.46
CA ASN A 46 -7.20 -7.47 -17.60
C ASN A 46 -6.89 -5.97 -17.40
N TRP A 47 -5.72 -5.65 -16.84
CA TRP A 47 -5.22 -4.28 -16.68
C TRP A 47 -4.67 -3.66 -17.97
N ALA A 48 -4.43 -4.45 -19.02
CA ALA A 48 -3.94 -3.96 -20.31
C ALA A 48 -5.06 -3.50 -21.25
N ARG A 49 -6.32 -3.53 -20.80
CA ARG A 49 -7.46 -3.08 -21.60
C ARG A 49 -7.44 -1.55 -21.79
N HIS A 50 -7.95 -1.10 -22.93
CA HIS A 50 -7.97 0.33 -23.29
C HIS A 50 -8.82 1.20 -22.34
N VAL A 51 -9.95 0.68 -21.87
CA VAL A 51 -10.86 1.39 -20.94
C VAL A 51 -11.00 0.55 -19.68
N LEU A 52 -10.60 1.06 -18.53
CA LEU A 52 -10.70 0.34 -17.25
C LEU A 52 -12.15 0.29 -16.74
N PHE A 53 -12.49 -0.75 -15.97
CA PHE A 53 -13.74 -0.76 -15.21
C PHE A 53 -13.62 0.15 -13.99
N LYS A 54 -14.78 0.60 -13.47
CA LYS A 54 -14.85 1.43 -12.27
C LYS A 54 -14.10 0.79 -11.09
N GLU A 55 -14.23 -0.52 -10.92
CA GLU A 55 -13.60 -1.27 -9.84
C GLU A 55 -12.08 -1.35 -10.00
N GLN A 56 -11.56 -1.38 -11.23
CA GLN A 56 -10.12 -1.28 -11.48
C GLN A 56 -9.59 0.12 -11.13
N ILE A 57 -10.33 1.17 -11.50
CA ILE A 57 -9.97 2.55 -11.17
C ILE A 57 -9.95 2.74 -9.65
N GLU A 58 -11.02 2.33 -8.97
CA GLU A 58 -11.12 2.40 -7.50
C GLU A 58 -10.00 1.60 -6.83
N TYR A 59 -9.75 0.37 -7.27
CA TYR A 59 -8.68 -0.47 -6.72
C TYR A 59 -7.30 0.20 -6.85
N ALA A 60 -6.97 0.73 -8.03
CA ALA A 60 -5.69 1.40 -8.26
C ALA A 60 -5.57 2.69 -7.45
N ALA A 61 -6.65 3.48 -7.37
CA ALA A 61 -6.69 4.71 -6.60
C ALA A 61 -6.51 4.45 -5.10
N VAL A 62 -7.17 3.43 -4.56
CA VAL A 62 -6.99 3.05 -3.14
C VAL A 62 -5.57 2.54 -2.90
N ASP A 63 -5.00 1.70 -3.77
CA ASP A 63 -3.62 1.22 -3.64
C ASP A 63 -2.60 2.38 -3.62
N ALA A 64 -2.79 3.39 -4.47
CA ALA A 64 -1.96 4.59 -4.47
C ALA A 64 -2.16 5.44 -3.20
N PHE A 65 -3.42 5.69 -2.81
CA PHE A 65 -3.76 6.48 -1.62
C PHE A 65 -3.17 5.88 -0.35
N VAL A 66 -3.38 4.58 -0.10
CA VAL A 66 -2.91 3.96 1.14
C VAL A 66 -1.39 3.83 1.18
N SER A 67 -0.72 3.69 0.02
CA SER A 67 0.75 3.71 -0.05
C SER A 67 1.30 5.06 0.41
N PHE A 68 0.70 6.16 -0.05
CA PHE A 68 1.03 7.51 0.42
C PHE A 68 0.72 7.70 1.91
N GLU A 69 -0.49 7.32 2.34
CA GLU A 69 -0.95 7.56 3.70
C GLU A 69 -0.16 6.76 4.75
N VAL A 70 0.26 5.53 4.44
CA VAL A 70 1.17 4.75 5.30
C VAL A 70 2.50 5.47 5.44
N PHE A 71 3.09 5.91 4.32
CA PHE A 71 4.35 6.67 4.38
C PHE A 71 4.20 7.93 5.21
N ARG A 72 3.16 8.74 4.95
CA ARG A 72 2.89 10.00 5.64
C ARG A 72 2.77 9.81 7.15
N ARG A 73 2.00 8.81 7.60
CA ARG A 73 1.84 8.54 9.05
C ARG A 73 3.13 8.08 9.72
N LEU A 74 3.96 7.31 9.02
CA LEU A 74 5.28 6.94 9.51
C LEU A 74 6.19 8.17 9.54
N TYR A 75 6.17 8.99 8.50
CA TYR A 75 6.98 10.20 8.42
C TYR A 75 6.62 11.16 9.56
N ASP A 76 5.35 11.55 9.70
CA ASP A 76 4.84 12.48 10.73
C ASP A 76 5.08 11.99 12.17
N ARG A 77 5.28 10.68 12.38
CA ARG A 77 5.57 10.11 13.71
C ARG A 77 7.04 10.20 14.10
N TYR A 78 7.94 10.19 13.11
CA TYR A 78 9.38 10.04 13.33
C TYR A 78 10.20 11.23 12.81
N PHE A 79 9.55 12.23 12.20
CA PHE A 79 10.08 13.50 11.74
C PHE A 79 9.11 14.63 12.08
#